data_AF-A0A949NQQ3-F1
#
_entry.id   AF-A0A949NQQ3-F1
#
_cell.length_a   1.000
_cell.length_b   1.000
_cell.length_c   1.000
_cell.angle_alpha   90.00
_cell.angle_beta   90.00
_cell.angle_gamma   90.00
#
_symmetry.space_group_name_H-M   'P 1'
#
loop_
_entity.id
_entity.type
_entity.pdbx_description
1 polymer ?
#
loop_
_entity_poly.entity_id
_entity_poly.type
_entity_poly.pdbx_seq_one_letter_code
_entity_poly.pdbx_strand_id
1 'polypeptide(L)' 'MCQSLVAKVAQSEQLQAVAAPEVLALFEDWMEEMEREVLKHVERSGQSDPMALADALGLSRSGASFMLGKLQNEGKL' A
#
# COMPACT_ATOMS: atom_id res chain seq x y z
N MET A 1 -10.06 10.35 16.38
CA MET A 1 -9.27 9.15 16.68
C MET A 1 -8.82 8.55 15.38
N CYS A 2 -7.61 8.90 14.95
CA CYS A 2 -7.00 8.35 13.75
C CYS A 2 -6.46 6.96 14.10
N GLN A 3 -7.33 5.95 13.99
CA GLN A 3 -6.86 4.57 13.90
C GLN A 3 -6.31 4.42 12.49
N SER A 4 -5.01 4.68 12.37
CA SER A 4 -4.28 4.52 11.11
C SER A 4 -4.44 3.09 10.63
N LEU A 5 -4.33 2.90 9.32
CA LEU A 5 -4.53 1.63 8.61
C LEU A 5 -3.65 0.48 9.11
N VAL A 6 -2.64 0.76 9.94
CA VAL A 6 -1.94 -0.21 10.77
C VAL A 6 -2.92 -1.04 11.58
N ALA A 7 -4.01 -0.47 12.11
CA ALA A 7 -5.02 -1.23 12.86
C ALA A 7 -5.79 -2.25 12.00
N LYS A 8 -5.95 -2.00 10.69
CA LYS A 8 -6.64 -2.95 9.78
C LYS A 8 -5.70 -4.02 9.23
N VAL A 9 -4.40 -3.74 9.12
CA VAL A 9 -3.37 -4.75 8.80
C VAL A 9 -3.01 -5.58 10.04
N ALA A 10 -2.98 -4.95 11.22
CA ALA A 10 -2.83 -5.61 12.53
C ALA A 10 -4.03 -6.50 12.89
N GLN A 11 -5.20 -6.30 12.27
CA GLN A 11 -6.34 -7.21 12.40
C GLN A 11 -6.19 -8.50 11.56
N SER A 12 -5.03 -8.73 10.95
CA SER A 12 -4.60 -10.09 10.63
C SER A 12 -3.63 -10.54 11.73
N GLU A 13 -4.17 -10.97 12.88
CA GLU A 13 -3.40 -11.60 13.97
C GLU A 13 -2.53 -12.78 13.47
N GLN A 14 -2.80 -13.30 12.27
CA GLN A 14 -2.01 -14.33 11.60
C GLN A 14 -0.61 -13.87 11.17
N LEU A 15 -0.36 -12.57 10.94
CA LEU A 15 0.98 -12.09 10.57
C LEU A 15 1.84 -11.75 11.80
N GLN A 16 1.25 -11.18 12.86
CA GLN A 16 1.94 -10.99 14.14
C GLN A 16 2.25 -12.33 14.85
N ALA A 17 1.44 -13.36 14.62
CA ALA A 17 1.70 -14.70 15.15
C ALA A 17 2.89 -15.43 14.46
N VAL A 18 3.39 -14.92 13.31
CA VAL A 18 4.32 -15.66 12.44
C VAL A 18 5.58 -14.86 12.05
N ALA A 19 5.55 -13.53 12.07
CA ALA A 19 6.70 -12.69 11.69
C ALA A 19 7.45 -12.12 12.90
N ALA A 20 8.79 -12.19 12.86
CA ALA A 20 9.64 -11.49 13.82
C ALA A 20 9.38 -9.98 13.77
N PRO A 21 9.37 -9.25 14.91
CA PRO A 21 9.06 -7.80 14.94
C PRO A 21 9.88 -6.96 13.97
N GLU A 22 11.14 -7.35 13.75
CA GLU A 22 12.06 -6.71 12.81
C GLU A 22 11.57 -6.79 11.35
N VAL A 23 10.98 -7.92 10.96
CA VAL A 23 10.43 -8.12 9.61
C VAL A 23 9.17 -7.29 9.40
N LEU A 24 8.36 -7.13 10.46
CA LEU A 24 7.17 -6.29 10.40
C LEU A 24 7.55 -4.83 10.15
N ALA A 25 8.55 -4.29 10.85
CA ALA A 25 9.03 -2.93 10.64
C ALA A 25 9.53 -2.70 9.20
N LEU A 26 10.31 -3.65 8.65
CA LEU A 26 10.77 -3.57 7.26
C LEU A 26 9.62 -3.60 6.25
N PHE A 27 8.57 -4.38 6.53
CA PHE A 27 7.38 -4.41 5.69
C PHE A 27 6.60 -3.08 5.75
N GLU A 28 6.47 -2.49 6.93
CA GLU A 28 5.82 -1.19 7.11
C GLU A 28 6.58 -0.08 6.36
N ASP A 29 7.90 0.00 6.52
CA ASP A 29 8.76 0.95 5.81
C ASP A 29 8.62 0.80 4.28
N TRP A 30 8.68 -0.44 3.79
CA TRP A 30 8.52 -0.73 2.37
C TRP A 30 7.12 -0.37 1.84
N MET A 31 6.07 -0.60 2.64
CA MET A 31 4.70 -0.21 2.27
C MET A 31 4.57 1.31 2.15
N GLU A 32 5.18 2.09 3.04
CA GLU A 32 5.20 3.55 2.93
C GLU A 32 5.97 4.04 1.70
N GLU A 33 7.09 3.40 1.36
CA GLU A 33 7.83 3.66 0.12
C GLU A 33 6.97 3.39 -1.11
N MET A 34 6.25 2.27 -1.13
CA MET A 34 5.36 1.90 -2.23
C MET A 34 4.23 2.92 -2.41
N GLU A 35 3.62 3.41 -1.33
CA GLU A 35 2.63 4.50 -1.41
C GLU A 35 3.18 5.75 -2.08
N ARG A 36 4.40 6.16 -1.72
CA ARG A 36 5.05 7.33 -2.31
C ARG A 36 5.26 7.14 -3.81
N GLU A 37 5.68 5.97 -4.25
CA GLU A 37 5.87 5.68 -5.68
C GLU A 37 4.55 5.60 -6.45
N VAL A 38 3.49 5.06 -5.85
CA VAL A 38 2.14 5.08 -6.44
C VAL A 38 1.64 6.51 -6.63
N LEU A 39 1.75 7.36 -5.61
CA LEU A 39 1.35 8.77 -5.70
C LEU A 39 2.12 9.50 -6.80
N LYS A 40 3.44 9.35 -6.85
CA LYS A 40 4.28 9.92 -7.92
C LYS A 40 3.87 9.42 -9.30
N HIS A 41 3.52 8.14 -9.43
CA HIS A 41 3.07 7.58 -10.70
C HIS A 41 1.74 8.20 -11.16
N VAL A 42 0.77 8.32 -10.25
CA VAL A 42 -0.54 8.92 -10.55
C VAL A 42 -0.40 10.40 -10.89
N GLU A 43 0.42 11.15 -10.15
CA GLU A 43 0.71 12.56 -10.44
C GLU A 43 1.33 12.75 -11.83
N ARG A 44 2.22 11.86 -12.25
CA ARG A 44 2.91 11.94 -13.55
C ARG A 44 2.03 11.51 -14.73
N SER A 45 1.23 10.47 -14.54
CA SER A 45 0.39 9.90 -15.61
C SER A 45 -0.97 10.61 -15.73
N GLY A 46 -1.41 11.28 -14.67
CA GLY A 46 -2.76 11.85 -14.56
C GLY A 46 -3.87 10.81 -14.50
N GLN A 47 -3.53 9.52 -14.35
CA GLN A 47 -4.48 8.42 -14.39
C GLN A 47 -4.25 7.45 -13.23
N SER A 48 -5.35 7.01 -12.64
CA SER A 48 -5.39 6.04 -11.54
C SER A 48 -5.80 4.66 -12.04
N ASP A 49 -5.14 4.17 -13.10
CA ASP A 49 -5.43 2.85 -13.70
C ASP A 49 -4.63 1.72 -13.00
N PRO A 50 -5.30 0.72 -12.40
CA PRO A 50 -4.62 -0.39 -11.73
C PRO A 50 -3.71 -1.22 -12.65
N MET A 51 -4.02 -1.35 -13.94
CA MET A 51 -3.19 -2.14 -14.86
C MET A 51 -1.89 -1.39 -15.21
N ALA A 52 -1.99 -0.12 -15.60
CA ALA A 52 -0.82 0.73 -15.83
C ALA A 52 0.09 0.80 -14.59
N LEU A 53 -0.50 0.90 -13.39
CA LEU A 53 0.25 0.93 -12.14
C LEU A 53 0.96 -0.41 -11.87
N ALA A 54 0.28 -1.52 -12.11
CA ALA A 54 0.85 -2.86 -11.96
C ALA A 54 2.09 -3.05 -12.84
N ASP A 55 1.98 -2.69 -14.12
CA ASP A 55 3.09 -2.80 -15.07
C ASP A 55 4.24 -1.85 -14.73
N ALA A 56 3.93 -0.62 -14.29
CA ALA A 56 4.95 0.40 -13.99
C ALA A 56 5.72 0.13 -12.70
N LEU A 57 5.08 -0.44 -11.68
CA LEU A 57 5.68 -0.65 -10.35
C LEU A 57 5.98 -2.12 -10.04
N GLY A 58 5.77 -3.02 -11.00
CA GLY A 58 6.00 -4.46 -10.80
C GLY A 58 5.05 -5.09 -9.78
N LEU A 59 3.84 -4.54 -9.64
CA LEU A 59 2.82 -5.08 -8.75
C LEU A 59 1.95 -6.11 -9.48
N SER A 60 1.34 -7.01 -8.72
CA SER A 60 0.18 -7.73 -9.24
C SER A 60 -0.99 -6.75 -9.45
N ARG A 61 -1.93 -7.10 -10.33
CA ARG A 61 -3.17 -6.31 -10.51
C ARG A 61 -3.92 -6.11 -9.19
N SER A 62 -4.01 -7.15 -8.37
CA SER A 62 -4.68 -7.07 -7.06
C SER A 62 -3.94 -6.14 -6.10
N GLY A 63 -2.60 -6.17 -6.09
CA GLY A 63 -1.78 -5.23 -5.32
C GLY A 63 -1.99 -3.79 -5.77
N ALA A 64 -1.96 -3.53 -7.08
CA ALA A 64 -2.21 -2.20 -7.63
C ALA A 64 -3.62 -1.67 -7.31
N SER A 65 -4.66 -2.51 -7.45
CA SER A 65 -6.03 -2.15 -7.06
C SER A 65 -6.14 -1.87 -5.56
N PHE A 66 -5.48 -2.66 -4.72
CA PHE A 66 -5.43 -2.43 -3.28
C PHE A 66 -4.80 -1.08 -2.94
N MET A 67 -3.63 -0.75 -3.53
CA MET A 67 -2.94 0.51 -3.28
C MET A 67 -3.79 1.73 -3.65
N LEU A 68 -4.41 1.71 -4.82
CA LEU A 68 -5.27 2.81 -5.27
C LEU A 68 -6.48 2.99 -4.34
N GLY A 69 -7.18 1.90 -4.00
CA GLY A 69 -8.32 1.96 -3.09
C GLY A 69 -7.92 2.42 -1.68
N LYS A 70 -6.75 1.99 -1.19
CA LYS A 70 -6.20 2.43 0.09
C LYS A 70 -5.97 3.95 0.09
N LEU A 71 -5.25 4.47 -0.90
CA LEU A 71 -4.92 5.90 -0.99
C LEU A 71 -6.15 6.80 -1.20
N GLN A 72 -7.15 6.33 -1.96
CA GLN A 72 -8.44 7.03 -2.09
C GLN A 72 -9.19 7.12 -0.77
N ASN A 73 -9.24 6.02 0.00
CA ASN A 73 -9.88 6.01 1.32
C ASN A 73 -9.17 6.92 2.34
N GLU A 74 -7.88 7.18 2.13
CA GLU A 74 -7.09 8.13 2.93
C GLU A 74 -7.20 9.59 2.44
N GLY A 75 -7.84 9.83 1.29
CA GLY A 75 -7.91 11.16 0.66
C GLY A 75 -6.57 11.65 0.11
N LYS A 76 -5.64 10.73 -0.18
CA LYS A 76 -4.32 11.03 -0.78
C LYS A 76 -4.37 11.02 -2.31
N LEU A 77 -5.41 10.44 -2.91
CA LEU A 77 -5.71 10.40 -4.35
C LEU A 77 -7.09 10.99 -4.65
#